data_AF-A0A1G3XU71-F1
#
_entry.id   AF-A0A1G3XU71-F1
#
_cell.length_a   1.000
_cell.length_b   1.000
_cell.length_c   1.000
_cell.angle_alpha   90.00
_cell.angle_beta   90.00
_cell.angle_gamma   90.00
#
_symmetry.space_group_name_H-M   'P 1'
#
loop_
_entity.id
_entity.type
_entity.pdbx_description
1 polymer ?
#
loop_
_entity_poly.entity_id
_entity_poly.type
_entity_poly.pdbx_seq_one_letter_code
_entity_poly.pdbx_strand_id
1 'polypeptide(L)'
;MKRNFVIDLGSEQIPVDGYEHKSVAVKYLMKRRRSLLVTKDKEKVEKLFQDLPQLVTVKGSQLDKTFKINWERVGKTEFEGARFVFTLEEASM
;
A
#
# COMPACT_ATOMS: atom_id res chain seq x y z
N MET A 1 -12.75 -12.74 12.99
CA MET A 1 -12.92 -11.67 14.00
C MET A 1 -12.07 -10.48 13.61
N LYS A 2 -12.56 -9.25 13.79
CA LYS A 2 -11.78 -8.03 13.52
C LYS A 2 -10.71 -7.89 14.61
N ARG A 3 -9.47 -7.60 14.23
CA ARG A 3 -8.27 -7.49 15.08
C ARG A 3 -7.63 -6.13 14.85
N ASN A 4 -6.89 -5.65 15.85
CA ASN A 4 -6.12 -4.43 15.75
C ASN A 4 -4.74 -4.75 15.18
N PHE A 5 -4.31 -3.94 14.23
CA PHE A 5 -3.00 -3.99 13.59
C PHE A 5 -2.36 -2.61 13.61
N VAL A 6 -1.06 -2.56 13.41
CA VAL A 6 -0.34 -1.32 13.14
C VAL A 6 0.36 -1.45 11.81
N ILE A 7 0.06 -0.55 10.88
CA ILE A 7 0.80 -0.43 9.63
C ILE A 7 2.02 0.41 9.90
N ASP A 8 3.20 -0.16 9.70
CA ASP A 8 4.49 0.49 9.83
C ASP A 8 5.13 0.67 8.45
N LEU A 9 5.38 1.93 8.09
CA LEU A 9 6.00 2.34 6.82
C LEU A 9 7.47 2.76 7.02
N GLY A 10 8.03 2.56 8.21
CA GLY A 10 9.34 3.03 8.64
C GLY A 10 9.35 4.48 9.11
N SER A 11 8.66 5.38 8.40
CA SER A 11 8.51 6.79 8.78
C SER A 11 7.23 7.10 9.55
N GLU A 12 6.21 6.25 9.43
CA GLU A 12 4.89 6.45 10.01
C GLU A 12 4.33 5.12 10.52
N GLN A 13 3.61 5.18 11.65
CA GLN A 13 2.87 4.06 12.20
C GLN A 13 1.38 4.42 12.31
N ILE A 14 0.53 3.58 11.73
CA ILE A 14 -0.90 3.84 11.60
C ILE A 14 -1.69 2.69 12.25
N PRO A 15 -2.39 2.92 13.37
CA PRO A 15 -3.25 1.92 13.97
C PRO A 15 -4.50 1.70 13.11
N VAL A 16 -4.82 0.45 12.81
CA VAL A 16 -5.95 0.08 11.95
C VAL A 16 -6.60 -1.21 12.42
N ASP A 17 -7.92 -1.29 12.24
CA ASP A 17 -8.63 -2.55 12.43
C ASP A 17 -8.74 -3.31 11.11
N GLY A 18 -8.55 -4.63 11.16
CA GLY A 18 -8.72 -5.50 10.01
C GLY A 18 -8.95 -6.95 10.40
N TYR A 19 -8.87 -7.86 9.43
CA TYR A 19 -9.01 -9.29 9.67
C TYR A 19 -7.68 -10.01 9.50
N GLU A 20 -6.97 -9.72 8.42
CA GLU A 20 -5.70 -10.33 8.03
C GLU A 20 -4.69 -9.27 7.62
N HIS A 21 -3.40 -9.54 7.84
CA HIS A 21 -2.30 -8.64 7.50
C HIS A 21 -2.32 -8.19 6.03
N LYS A 22 -2.48 -9.14 5.11
CA LYS A 22 -2.52 -8.84 3.66
C LYS A 22 -3.69 -7.93 3.31
N SER A 23 -4.88 -8.24 3.83
CA SER A 23 -6.10 -7.44 3.61
C SER A 23 -5.96 -6.02 4.18
N VAL A 24 -5.29 -5.86 5.32
CA VAL A 24 -4.95 -4.55 5.91
C VAL A 24 -4.00 -3.77 5.01
N ALA A 25 -2.91 -4.39 4.55
CA ALA A 25 -1.94 -3.77 3.64
C ALA A 25 -2.61 -3.33 2.33
N VAL A 26 -3.39 -4.22 1.69
CA VAL A 26 -4.13 -3.91 0.46
C VAL A 26 -5.07 -2.72 0.66
N LYS A 27 -5.85 -2.70 1.74
CA LYS A 27 -6.82 -1.62 2.00
C LYS A 27 -6.13 -0.27 2.16
N TYR A 28 -4.99 -0.24 2.85
CA TYR A 28 -4.17 0.96 3.00
C TYR A 28 -3.64 1.45 1.64
N LEU A 29 -3.01 0.57 0.87
CA LEU A 29 -2.43 0.92 -0.43
C LEU A 29 -3.51 1.36 -1.44
N MET A 30 -4.70 0.74 -1.41
CA MET A 30 -5.84 1.18 -2.21
C MET A 30 -6.34 2.59 -1.84
N LYS A 31 -6.27 2.96 -0.56
CA LYS A 31 -6.59 4.33 -0.11
C LYS A 31 -5.53 5.32 -0.60
N ARG A 32 -4.24 5.01 -0.43
CA ARG A 32 -3.12 5.84 -0.90
C ARG A 32 -3.15 6.01 -2.43
N ARG A 33 -3.38 4.93 -3.18
CA ARG A 33 -3.56 4.95 -4.63
C ARG A 33 -4.64 5.94 -5.07
N ARG A 34 -5.81 5.93 -4.42
CA ARG A 34 -6.93 6.83 -4.78
C ARG A 34 -6.58 8.31 -4.61
N SER A 35 -5.81 8.68 -3.59
CA SER A 35 -5.38 10.08 -3.44
C SER A 35 -4.47 10.58 -4.56
N LEU A 36 -3.75 9.69 -5.25
CA LEU A 36 -2.85 10.05 -6.36
C LEU A 36 -3.59 10.37 -7.66
N LEU A 37 -4.80 9.82 -7.83
CA LEU A 37 -5.57 9.95 -9.07
C LEU A 37 -6.21 11.33 -9.26
N VAL A 38 -6.25 12.16 -8.21
CA VAL A 38 -7.00 13.42 -8.19
C VAL A 38 -6.23 14.60 -8.79
N THR A 39 -4.90 14.48 -8.94
CA THR A 39 -4.07 15.57 -9.50
C THR A 39 -3.83 15.42 -11.02
N LYS A 40 -3.97 16.53 -11.76
CA LYS A 40 -3.64 16.61 -13.20
C LYS A 40 -2.22 17.15 -13.47
N ASP A 41 -1.55 17.65 -12.44
CA ASP A 41 -0.18 18.17 -12.52
C ASP A 41 0.83 17.03 -12.59
N LYS A 42 1.62 16.99 -13.68
CA LYS A 42 2.60 15.94 -13.97
C LYS A 42 3.75 15.92 -12.98
N GLU A 43 4.25 17.07 -12.53
CA GLU A 43 5.36 17.14 -11.59
C GLU A 43 4.93 16.66 -10.21
N LYS A 44 3.70 17.03 -9.81
CA LYS A 44 3.10 16.56 -8.56
C LYS A 44 2.86 15.05 -8.59
N VAL A 45 2.41 14.52 -9.73
CA VAL A 45 2.23 13.07 -9.92
C VAL A 45 3.56 12.31 -9.78
N GLU A 46 4.64 12.83 -10.38
CA GLU A 46 5.97 12.20 -10.27
C GLU A 46 6.49 12.22 -8.83
N LYS A 47 6.42 13.37 -8.15
CA LYS A 47 6.81 13.48 -6.74
C LYS A 47 6.03 12.51 -5.85
N LEU A 48 4.72 12.42 -6.05
CA LEU A 48 3.88 11.52 -5.29
C LEU A 48 4.14 10.04 -5.60
N PHE A 49 4.54 9.70 -6.83
CA PHE A 49 4.93 8.33 -7.18
C PHE A 49 6.24 7.93 -6.49
N GLN A 50 7.23 8.82 -6.44
CA GLN A 50 8.49 8.61 -5.72
C GLN A 50 8.29 8.49 -4.21
N ASP A 51 7.27 9.16 -3.66
CA ASP A 51 6.89 9.10 -2.24
C ASP A 51 6.12 7.82 -1.85
N LEU A 52 5.81 6.94 -2.81
CA LEU A 52 5.07 5.72 -2.48
C LEU A 52 5.92 4.73 -1.68
N PRO A 53 5.34 4.11 -0.62
CA PRO A 53 6.06 3.14 0.17
C PRO A 53 6.36 1.91 -0.69
N GLN A 54 7.62 1.46 -0.65
CA GLN A 54 8.06 0.22 -1.30
C GLN A 54 8.00 -0.98 -0.36
N LEU A 55 7.87 -0.73 0.94
CA LEU A 55 7.81 -1.73 1.99
C LEU A 55 6.71 -1.33 2.97
N VAL A 56 5.92 -2.31 3.41
CA VAL A 56 4.95 -2.12 4.49
C VAL A 56 5.03 -3.30 5.44
N THR A 57 5.20 -3.00 6.73
CA THR A 57 5.12 -4.02 7.78
C THR A 57 3.78 -3.88 8.46
N VAL A 58 2.96 -4.93 8.44
CA VAL A 58 1.74 -4.98 9.23
C VAL A 58 2.06 -5.70 10.52
N LYS A 59 2.08 -4.96 11.63
CA LYS A 59 2.31 -5.52 12.95
C LYS A 59 1.01 -6.04 13.53
N GLY A 60 1.02 -7.31 13.92
CA GLY A 60 -0.12 -7.99 14.54
C GLY A 60 0.18 -8.29 16.00
N SER A 61 -0.84 -8.72 16.75
CA SER A 61 -0.62 -9.09 18.16
C SER A 61 0.24 -10.34 18.36
N GLN A 62 0.34 -11.23 17.36
CA GLN A 62 1.08 -12.50 17.46
C GLN A 62 2.24 -12.62 16.48
N LEU A 63 2.13 -11.97 15.32
CA LEU A 63 3.15 -12.02 14.28
C LEU A 63 3.07 -10.75 13.43
N ASP A 64 4.21 -10.37 12.88
CA ASP A 64 4.33 -9.27 11.95
C ASP A 64 4.54 -9.84 10.55
N LYS A 65 3.91 -9.21 9.56
CA LYS A 65 4.12 -9.56 8.15
C LYS A 65 4.62 -8.36 7.39
N THR A 66 5.75 -8.54 6.75
CA THR A 66 6.33 -7.53 5.87
C THR A 66 5.98 -7.85 4.43
N PHE A 67 5.51 -6.84 3.72
CA PHE A 67 5.18 -6.94 2.31
C PHE A 67 6.01 -5.93 1.52
N LYS A 68 6.67 -6.44 0.48
CA LYS A 68 7.26 -5.62 -0.56
C LYS A 68 6.17 -5.21 -1.54
N ILE A 69 6.17 -3.93 -1.90
CA ILE A 69 5.18 -3.31 -2.77
C ILE A 69 5.88 -2.92 -4.07
N ASN A 70 5.45 -3.52 -5.18
CA ASN A 70 5.94 -3.15 -6.50
C ASN A 70 4.88 -2.27 -7.17
N TRP A 71 5.19 -0.99 -7.39
CA TRP A 71 4.28 -0.03 -8.01
C TRP A 71 4.50 0.04 -9.52
N GLU A 72 3.39 0.02 -10.27
CA GLU A 72 3.38 0.12 -11.72
C GLU A 72 2.58 1.35 -12.16
N ARG A 73 3.11 2.10 -13.14
CA ARG A 73 2.50 3.35 -13.65
C ARG A 73 1.34 3.13 -14.63
N VAL A 74 1.12 1.90 -15.09
CA VAL A 74 0.09 1.58 -16.08
C VAL A 74 -0.56 0.26 -15.70
N GLY A 75 -1.88 0.28 -15.50
CA GLY A 75 -2.69 -0.94 -15.48
C GLY A 75 -2.59 -1.65 -16.81
N LYS A 76 -1.78 -2.70 -16.91
CA LYS A 76 -1.65 -3.52 -18.13
C LYS A 76 -2.62 -4.71 -18.19
N THR A 77 -3.62 -4.76 -17.31
CA THR A 77 -4.59 -5.87 -17.21
C THR A 77 -6.00 -5.34 -16.86
N GLU A 78 -6.73 -5.94 -15.92
CA GLU A 78 -8.15 -5.68 -15.59
C GLU A 78 -8.49 -4.26 -15.07
N PHE A 79 -7.52 -3.36 -15.02
CA PHE A 79 -7.66 -1.97 -14.56
C PHE A 79 -7.12 -0.97 -15.57
N GLU A 80 -7.39 -1.17 -16.87
CA GLU A 80 -7.21 -0.15 -17.91
C GLU A 80 -7.98 1.11 -17.49
N GLY A 81 -7.25 2.11 -16.99
CA GLY A 81 -7.81 3.36 -16.44
C GLY A 81 -7.22 3.77 -15.08
N ALA A 82 -6.60 2.85 -14.35
CA ALA A 82 -5.85 3.19 -13.14
C ALA A 82 -4.44 3.70 -13.49
N ARG A 83 -4.12 4.96 -13.12
CA ARG A 83 -2.77 5.53 -13.31
C ARG A 83 -1.68 4.86 -12.48
N PHE A 84 -2.06 4.08 -11.47
CA PHE A 84 -1.12 3.37 -10.60
C PHE A 84 -1.72 2.02 -10.23
N VAL A 85 -0.94 0.95 -10.37
CA VAL A 85 -1.25 -0.39 -9.88
C VAL A 85 -0.15 -0.81 -8.91
N PHE A 86 -0.44 -1.79 -8.06
CA PHE A 86 0.59 -2.37 -7.22
C PHE A 86 0.40 -3.87 -7.08
N THR A 87 1.51 -4.58 -6.96
CA THR A 87 1.55 -5.96 -6.51
C THR A 87 2.19 -6.02 -5.12
N LEU A 88 1.79 -7.03 -4.35
CA LEU A 88 2.28 -7.27 -2.99
C LEU A 88 2.96 -8.63 -2.96
N GLU A 89 4.22 -8.64 -2.57
CA GLU A 89 5.00 -9.84 -2.32
C GLU A 89 5.25 -9.92 -0.81
N GLU A 90 4.89 -11.05 -0.20
CA GLU A 90 5.26 -11.28 1.19
C GLU A 90 6.78 -11.47 1.25
N ALA A 91 7.45 -10.59 1.99
CA ALA A 91 8.87 -10.75 2.26
C ALA A 91 9.00 -11.86 3.30
N SER A 92 9.05 -13.11 2.83
CA SER A 92 9.40 -14.25 3.67
C SER A 92 10.81 -14.01 4.21
N MET A 93 10.92 -13.70 5.49
CA MET A 93 12.14 -13.94 6.25
C MET A 93 12.20 -15.40 6.64
#